data_AF-A0A964XQL9-F1
#
_entry.id   AF-A0A964XQL9-F1
#
_cell.length_a   1.000
_cell.length_b   1.000
_cell.length_c   1.000
_cell.angle_alpha   90.00
_cell.angle_beta   90.00
_cell.angle_gamma   90.00
#
_symmetry.space_group_name_H-M   'P 1'
#
loop_
_entity.id
_entity.type
_entity.pdbx_description
1 polymer ?
#
loop_
_entity_poly.entity_id
_entity_poly.type
_entity_poly.pdbx_seq_one_letter_code
_entity_poly.pdbx_strand_id
1 'polypeptide(L)'
;MKIRCSQIGKLMATPRTKGESLSQTAKTYIQELVLEHKYGIKKEFWSRYTDKGNQVEDEAISFVNDVLDLGFIYKNEERFENDFISGVPDVNTNEILLDVKSSWDATTFPFFDSEIPNKDYYYQLQGYMWLTGKNESLLCYCLMNTPFEIVEDEVRREHWKQHKIDEDLDIRDFVQKKHNFDHIPNERRIKVFKVERDETVIWQIQEKIELAREYYNQLIETI
;
A
#
# COMPACT_ATOMS: atom_id res chain seq x y z
N MET A 1 -9.10 -4.12 -19.93
CA MET A 1 -8.47 -3.38 -18.81
C MET A 1 -8.47 -4.25 -17.56
N LYS A 2 -7.32 -4.40 -16.88
CA LYS A 2 -7.20 -5.04 -15.55
C LYS A 2 -6.79 -4.01 -14.51
N ILE A 3 -7.28 -4.12 -13.28
CA ILE A 3 -6.96 -3.21 -12.18
C ILE A 3 -5.89 -3.82 -11.27
N ARG A 4 -4.86 -3.04 -10.89
CA ARG A 4 -3.87 -3.50 -9.90
C ARG A 4 -4.53 -3.64 -8.53
N CYS A 5 -4.23 -4.68 -7.77
CA CYS A 5 -4.83 -4.92 -6.44
C CYS A 5 -4.69 -3.70 -5.51
N SER A 6 -3.51 -3.07 -5.51
CA SER A 6 -3.24 -1.85 -4.72
C SER A 6 -4.04 -0.61 -5.15
N GLN A 7 -4.74 -0.67 -6.28
CA GLN A 7 -5.58 0.42 -6.81
C GLN A 7 -7.08 0.11 -6.71
N ILE A 8 -7.47 -1.06 -6.20
CA ILE A 8 -8.88 -1.42 -6.02
C ILE A 8 -9.59 -0.42 -5.10
N GLY A 9 -8.92 0.04 -4.03
CA GLY A 9 -9.49 1.02 -3.10
C GLY A 9 -9.96 2.32 -3.76
N LYS A 10 -9.20 2.83 -4.75
CA LYS A 10 -9.60 3.99 -5.56
C LYS A 10 -10.91 3.77 -6.32
N LEU A 11 -11.11 2.55 -6.82
CA LEU A 11 -12.30 2.16 -7.55
C LEU A 11 -13.51 1.96 -6.62
N MET A 12 -13.27 1.43 -5.42
CA MET A 12 -14.29 1.17 -4.40
C MET A 12 -14.75 2.42 -3.64
N ALA A 13 -14.13 3.58 -3.89
CA ALA A 13 -14.53 4.84 -3.28
C ALA A 13 -15.98 5.21 -3.65
N THR A 14 -16.77 5.59 -2.65
CA THR A 14 -18.19 5.94 -2.82
C THR A 14 -18.36 7.26 -3.59
N PRO A 15 -19.24 7.31 -4.61
CA PRO A 15 -19.61 8.56 -5.27
C PRO A 15 -20.26 9.54 -4.29
N ARG A 16 -19.90 10.82 -4.36
CA ARG A 16 -20.53 11.88 -3.56
C ARG A 16 -21.88 12.30 -4.12
N THR A 17 -22.04 12.20 -5.44
CA THR A 17 -23.27 12.57 -6.14
C THR A 17 -24.21 11.38 -6.19
N LYS A 18 -25.45 11.57 -5.72
CA LYS A 18 -26.47 10.51 -5.76
C LYS A 18 -26.79 10.13 -7.21
N GLY A 19 -26.79 8.82 -7.48
CA GLY A 19 -27.08 8.27 -8.80
C GLY A 19 -25.85 8.07 -9.70
N GLU A 20 -24.66 8.51 -9.29
CA GLU A 20 -23.43 8.16 -9.99
C GLU A 20 -22.97 6.74 -9.64
N SER A 21 -22.46 6.02 -10.64
CA SER A 21 -21.93 4.66 -10.49
C SER A 21 -20.44 4.63 -10.09
N LEU A 22 -19.66 5.66 -10.46
CA LEU A 22 -18.23 5.78 -10.17
C LEU A 22 -17.91 7.10 -9.49
N SER A 23 -17.05 7.07 -8.48
CA SER A 23 -16.57 8.28 -7.81
C SER A 23 -15.60 9.07 -8.69
N GLN A 24 -15.35 10.33 -8.33
CA GLN A 24 -14.36 11.14 -9.03
C GLN A 24 -12.95 10.51 -8.97
N THR A 25 -12.57 9.92 -7.84
CA THR A 25 -11.29 9.20 -7.70
C THR A 25 -11.19 8.01 -8.66
N ALA A 26 -12.26 7.23 -8.77
CA ALA A 26 -12.33 6.12 -9.72
C ALA A 26 -12.21 6.62 -11.17
N LYS A 27 -12.98 7.65 -11.54
CA LYS A 27 -12.93 8.25 -12.89
C LYS A 27 -11.54 8.77 -13.24
N THR A 28 -10.89 9.51 -12.33
CA THR A 28 -9.53 10.01 -12.54
C THR A 28 -8.52 8.87 -12.75
N TYR A 29 -8.62 7.80 -11.96
CA TYR A 29 -7.74 6.64 -12.15
C TYR A 29 -7.97 5.93 -13.50
N ILE A 30 -9.23 5.80 -13.93
CA ILE A 30 -9.56 5.20 -15.24
C ILE A 30 -9.03 6.07 -16.38
N GLN A 31 -9.13 7.40 -16.27
CA GLN A 31 -8.54 8.33 -17.24
C GLN A 31 -7.01 8.17 -17.33
N GLU A 32 -6.32 7.99 -16.19
CA GLU A 32 -4.87 7.70 -16.16
C GLU A 32 -4.56 6.40 -16.94
N LEU A 33 -5.34 5.33 -16.75
CA LEU A 33 -5.17 4.06 -17.48
C LEU A 33 -5.44 4.20 -18.99
N VAL A 34 -6.43 5.01 -19.38
CA VAL A 34 -6.73 5.30 -20.79
C VAL A 34 -5.54 5.99 -21.46
N LEU A 35 -4.98 7.02 -20.82
CA LEU A 35 -3.82 7.75 -21.33
C LEU A 35 -2.57 6.88 -21.41
N GLU A 36 -2.34 6.00 -20.42
CA GLU A 36 -1.25 5.02 -20.43
C GLU A 36 -1.42 4.03 -21.59
N HIS A 37 -2.59 3.40 -21.74
CA HIS A 37 -2.78 2.38 -22.77
C HIS A 37 -2.82 2.94 -24.20
N LYS A 38 -3.36 4.15 -24.39
CA LYS A 38 -3.52 4.73 -25.73
C LYS A 38 -2.28 5.47 -26.21
N TYR A 39 -1.63 6.22 -25.32
CA TYR A 39 -0.54 7.12 -25.69
C TYR A 39 0.77 6.82 -24.98
N GLY A 40 0.82 5.82 -24.08
CA GLY A 40 2.00 5.55 -23.26
C GLY A 40 2.25 6.63 -22.18
N ILE A 41 1.28 7.51 -21.92
CA ILE A 41 1.43 8.60 -20.94
C ILE A 41 1.14 8.02 -19.55
N LYS A 42 2.20 7.56 -18.90
CA LYS A 42 2.13 7.03 -17.55
C LYS A 42 2.39 8.13 -16.52
N LYS A 43 1.48 8.28 -15.56
CA LYS A 43 1.70 9.15 -14.41
C LYS A 43 2.68 8.46 -13.46
N GLU A 44 3.87 9.03 -13.33
CA GLU A 44 4.81 8.58 -12.30
C GLU A 44 4.30 8.97 -10.92
N PHE A 45 4.34 8.02 -10.00
CA PHE A 45 4.03 8.24 -8.59
C PHE A 45 5.24 7.83 -7.77
N TRP A 46 5.80 8.80 -7.05
CA TRP A 46 6.85 8.58 -6.08
C TRP A 46 6.58 9.45 -4.86
N SER A 47 6.86 8.90 -3.69
CA SER A 47 6.88 9.63 -2.43
C SER A 47 7.93 9.00 -1.52
N ARG A 48 8.53 9.79 -0.64
CA ARG A 48 9.42 9.29 0.42
C ARG A 48 8.78 8.17 1.27
N TYR A 49 7.46 8.19 1.44
CA TYR A 49 6.73 7.19 2.20
C TYR A 49 6.74 5.83 1.50
N THR A 50 6.42 5.81 0.20
CA THR A 50 6.49 4.60 -0.62
C THR A 50 7.92 4.15 -0.86
N ASP A 51 8.86 5.09 -0.95
CA ASP A 51 10.28 4.78 -1.13
C ASP A 51 10.85 4.05 0.07
N LYS A 52 10.59 4.54 1.30
CA LYS A 52 10.92 3.84 2.53
C LYS A 52 10.34 2.43 2.52
N GLY A 53 9.04 2.30 2.22
CA GLY A 53 8.35 1.01 2.18
C GLY A 53 9.05 0.00 1.27
N ASN A 54 9.38 0.42 0.05
CA ASN A 54 10.07 -0.44 -0.92
C ASN A 54 11.48 -0.83 -0.46
N GLN A 55 12.25 0.11 0.11
CA GLN A 55 13.63 -0.15 0.54
C GLN A 55 13.72 -1.12 1.72
N VAL A 56 12.71 -1.14 2.61
CA VAL A 56 12.72 -1.96 3.83
C VAL A 56 11.78 -3.17 3.74
N GLU A 57 11.23 -3.48 2.57
CA GLU A 57 10.24 -4.56 2.40
C GLU A 57 10.81 -5.93 2.81
N ASP A 58 12.01 -6.28 2.33
CA ASP A 58 12.67 -7.56 2.66
C ASP A 58 12.99 -7.67 4.16
N GLU A 59 13.45 -6.58 4.76
CA GLU A 59 13.73 -6.49 6.20
C GLU A 59 12.43 -6.58 7.01
N ALA A 60 11.35 -5.95 6.56
CA ALA A 60 10.05 -5.99 7.20
C ALA A 60 9.44 -7.40 7.17
N ILE A 61 9.54 -8.12 6.05
CA ILE A 61 9.09 -9.52 5.96
C ILE A 61 9.87 -10.39 6.94
N SER A 62 11.19 -10.23 7.01
CA SER A 62 12.05 -10.98 7.95
C SER A 62 11.68 -10.65 9.40
N PHE A 63 11.54 -9.37 9.72
CA PHE A 63 11.14 -8.88 11.03
C PHE A 63 9.76 -9.41 11.48
N VAL A 64 8.80 -9.48 10.55
CA VAL A 64 7.50 -10.10 10.79
C VAL A 64 7.64 -11.57 11.16
N ASN A 65 8.47 -12.32 10.43
CA ASN A 65 8.69 -13.72 10.74
C ASN A 65 9.34 -13.92 12.11
N ASP A 66 10.35 -13.12 12.44
CA ASP A 66 11.10 -13.21 13.69
C ASP A 66 10.21 -12.98 14.93
N VAL A 67 9.23 -12.08 14.82
CA VAL A 67 8.33 -11.73 15.95
C VAL A 67 7.12 -12.66 16.02
N LEU A 68 6.57 -13.09 14.89
CA LEU A 68 5.32 -13.87 14.84
C LEU A 68 5.53 -15.37 14.70
N ASP A 69 6.75 -15.83 14.38
CA ASP A 69 7.11 -17.22 14.15
C ASP A 69 6.17 -17.91 13.13
N LEU A 70 6.04 -17.31 11.94
CA LEU A 70 5.13 -17.79 10.88
C LEU A 70 5.70 -18.99 10.10
N GLY A 71 6.82 -19.56 10.53
CA GLY A 71 7.50 -20.67 9.88
C GLY A 71 8.27 -20.24 8.62
N PHE A 72 8.10 -21.01 7.54
CA PHE A 72 8.84 -20.77 6.29
C PHE A 72 8.09 -19.81 5.38
N ILE A 73 8.37 -18.51 5.52
CA ILE A 73 7.91 -17.46 4.61
C ILE A 73 9.08 -16.86 3.83
N TYR A 74 8.80 -16.42 2.61
CA TYR A 74 9.76 -15.73 1.75
C TYR A 74 9.03 -14.73 0.86
N LYS A 75 9.74 -13.72 0.38
CA LYS A 75 9.20 -12.71 -0.53
C LYS A 75 8.71 -13.34 -1.82
N ASN A 76 7.49 -13.00 -2.21
CA ASN A 76 6.92 -13.39 -3.48
C ASN A 76 7.28 -12.37 -4.57
N GLU A 77 7.86 -12.85 -5.67
CA GLU A 77 8.11 -12.05 -6.87
C GLU A 77 7.11 -12.36 -8.00
N GLU A 78 6.26 -13.38 -7.82
CA GLU A 78 5.31 -13.81 -8.84
C GLU A 78 4.12 -12.85 -8.93
N ARG A 79 3.79 -12.47 -10.17
CA ARG A 79 2.58 -11.71 -10.48
C ARG A 79 1.44 -12.67 -10.79
N PHE A 80 0.35 -12.49 -10.06
CA PHE A 80 -0.90 -13.17 -10.30
C PHE A 80 -1.85 -12.25 -11.06
N GLU A 81 -2.68 -12.83 -11.92
CA GLU A 81 -3.72 -12.11 -12.63
C GLU A 81 -4.92 -13.01 -12.97
N ASN A 82 -6.08 -12.38 -13.08
CA ASN A 82 -7.27 -12.97 -13.69
C ASN A 82 -7.82 -11.99 -14.74
N ASP A 83 -9.06 -12.16 -15.17
CA ASP A 83 -9.66 -11.29 -16.18
C ASP A 83 -9.84 -9.85 -15.69
N PHE A 84 -9.93 -9.61 -14.39
CA PHE A 84 -10.32 -8.34 -13.78
C PHE A 84 -9.16 -7.60 -13.12
N ILE A 85 -8.29 -8.32 -12.41
CA ILE A 85 -7.26 -7.74 -11.55
C ILE A 85 -5.89 -8.39 -11.76
N SER A 86 -4.85 -7.69 -11.31
CA SER A 86 -3.47 -8.20 -11.25
C SER A 86 -2.78 -7.74 -9.96
N GLY A 87 -1.83 -8.50 -9.44
CA GLY A 87 -1.20 -8.20 -8.17
C GLY A 87 0.07 -9.01 -7.90
N VAL A 88 0.89 -8.50 -6.98
CA VAL A 88 2.05 -9.20 -6.42
C VAL A 88 1.90 -9.04 -4.90
N PRO A 89 1.38 -10.04 -4.17
CA PRO A 89 1.43 -10.00 -2.71
C PRO A 89 2.89 -10.08 -2.24
N ASP A 90 3.21 -9.52 -1.07
CA ASP A 90 4.57 -9.51 -0.54
C ASP A 90 5.06 -10.92 -0.16
N VAL A 91 4.16 -11.75 0.38
CA VAL A 91 4.42 -13.18 0.67
C VAL A 91 3.22 -14.00 0.23
N ASN A 92 3.48 -15.11 -0.45
CA ASN A 92 2.47 -16.12 -0.80
C ASN A 92 3.10 -17.52 -0.75
N THR A 93 2.92 -18.22 0.37
CA THR A 93 3.34 -19.62 0.54
C THR A 93 2.11 -20.53 0.59
N ASN A 94 2.28 -21.84 0.81
CA ASN A 94 1.16 -22.78 0.91
C ASN A 94 0.18 -22.46 2.05
N GLU A 95 0.66 -21.84 3.12
CA GLU A 95 -0.13 -21.56 4.33
C GLU A 95 -0.38 -20.07 4.53
N ILE A 96 0.59 -19.22 4.16
CA ILE A 96 0.57 -17.80 4.51
C ILE A 96 0.41 -16.93 3.27
N LEU A 97 -0.53 -16.01 3.33
CA LEU A 97 -0.61 -14.83 2.48
C LEU A 97 -0.47 -13.62 3.40
N LEU A 98 0.51 -12.75 3.16
CA LEU A 98 0.63 -11.51 3.91
C LEU A 98 1.15 -10.38 3.06
N ASP A 99 0.85 -9.17 3.52
CA ASP A 99 1.32 -7.91 2.94
C ASP A 99 1.85 -7.04 4.08
N VAL A 100 3.07 -6.54 3.93
CA VAL A 100 3.74 -5.67 4.92
C VAL A 100 3.52 -4.21 4.55
N LYS A 101 3.27 -3.38 5.57
CA LYS A 101 3.14 -1.93 5.43
C LYS A 101 4.07 -1.22 6.39
N SER A 102 5.13 -0.65 5.86
CA SER A 102 6.08 0.11 6.68
C SER A 102 5.57 1.51 6.97
N SER A 103 5.25 1.79 8.24
CA SER A 103 4.85 3.13 8.69
C SER A 103 6.00 4.13 8.53
N TRP A 104 5.67 5.36 8.17
CA TRP A 104 6.67 6.41 7.94
C TRP A 104 7.44 6.76 9.23
N ASP A 105 6.67 7.05 10.26
CA ASP A 105 7.14 7.30 11.62
C ASP A 105 6.13 6.75 12.64
N ALA A 106 6.48 6.82 13.93
CA ALA A 106 5.65 6.33 15.02
C ALA A 106 4.26 7.00 15.08
N THR A 107 4.09 8.22 14.57
CA THR A 107 2.79 8.92 14.57
C THR A 107 1.82 8.35 13.53
N THR A 108 2.35 7.67 12.51
CA THR A 108 1.59 6.98 11.45
C THR A 108 1.42 5.49 11.71
N PHE A 109 1.97 4.97 12.82
CA PHE A 109 1.89 3.57 13.18
C PHE A 109 0.61 3.28 13.99
N PRO A 110 -0.17 2.24 13.66
CA PRO A 110 -1.45 1.95 14.28
C PRO A 110 -1.32 1.26 15.65
N PHE A 111 -0.68 1.93 16.61
CA PHE A 111 -0.42 1.37 17.95
C PHE A 111 -1.69 0.85 18.65
N PHE A 112 -2.77 1.64 18.56
CA PHE A 112 -3.99 1.41 19.34
C PHE A 112 -5.19 0.99 18.49
N ASP A 113 -5.05 0.94 17.17
CA ASP A 113 -6.18 0.66 16.29
C ASP A 113 -6.64 -0.79 16.44
N SER A 114 -7.94 -0.99 16.62
CA SER A 114 -8.57 -2.32 16.64
C SER A 114 -9.03 -2.79 15.26
N GLU A 115 -9.15 -1.87 14.31
CA GLU A 115 -9.57 -2.11 12.93
C GLU A 115 -8.55 -1.54 11.96
N ILE A 116 -8.57 -2.01 10.71
CA ILE A 116 -7.65 -1.55 9.67
C ILE A 116 -7.92 -0.06 9.39
N PRO A 117 -6.94 0.84 9.62
CA PRO A 117 -7.16 2.28 9.48
C PRO A 117 -7.32 2.71 8.02
N ASN A 118 -6.67 1.99 7.08
CA ASN A 118 -6.77 2.26 5.65
C ASN A 118 -7.50 1.13 4.91
N LYS A 119 -8.76 1.38 4.54
CA LYS A 119 -9.59 0.42 3.80
C LYS A 119 -9.04 0.06 2.41
N ASP A 120 -8.17 0.86 1.82
CA ASP A 120 -7.53 0.51 0.54
C ASP A 120 -6.71 -0.78 0.68
N TYR A 121 -6.07 -1.00 1.83
CA TYR A 121 -5.32 -2.23 2.09
C TYR A 121 -6.25 -3.43 2.29
N TYR A 122 -7.41 -3.23 2.92
CA TYR A 122 -8.43 -4.28 3.00
C TYR A 122 -8.85 -4.75 1.60
N TYR A 123 -9.18 -3.82 0.69
CA TYR A 123 -9.54 -4.18 -0.69
C TYR A 123 -8.38 -4.80 -1.47
N GLN A 124 -7.15 -4.33 -1.23
CA GLN A 124 -5.95 -4.92 -1.82
C GLN A 124 -5.82 -6.40 -1.44
N LEU A 125 -5.99 -6.73 -0.15
CA LEU A 125 -5.93 -8.10 0.35
C LEU A 125 -7.07 -8.98 -0.17
N GLN A 126 -8.29 -8.45 -0.30
CA GLN A 126 -9.39 -9.16 -0.97
C GLN A 126 -9.02 -9.51 -2.42
N GLY A 127 -8.36 -8.58 -3.13
CA GLY A 127 -7.83 -8.84 -4.47
C GLY A 127 -6.79 -9.96 -4.49
N TYR A 128 -5.86 -9.98 -3.55
CA TYR A 128 -4.86 -11.06 -3.46
C TYR A 128 -5.47 -12.41 -3.12
N MET A 129 -6.41 -12.47 -2.17
CA MET A 129 -7.14 -13.69 -1.86
C MET A 129 -7.94 -14.18 -3.07
N TRP A 130 -8.52 -13.28 -3.85
CA TRP A 130 -9.18 -13.63 -5.11
C TRP A 130 -8.22 -14.23 -6.15
N LEU A 131 -7.01 -13.67 -6.28
CA LEU A 131 -6.00 -14.16 -7.21
C LEU A 131 -5.37 -15.49 -6.80
N THR A 132 -5.18 -15.71 -5.50
CA THR A 132 -4.40 -16.85 -4.96
C THR A 132 -5.29 -18.01 -4.49
N GLY A 133 -6.61 -17.80 -4.40
CA GLY A 133 -7.55 -18.79 -3.86
C GLY A 133 -7.48 -18.96 -2.34
N LYS A 134 -6.78 -18.06 -1.65
CA LYS A 134 -6.65 -18.07 -0.18
C LYS A 134 -7.92 -17.54 0.48
N ASN A 135 -8.22 -18.08 1.66
CA ASN A 135 -9.38 -17.67 2.47
C ASN A 135 -9.02 -16.60 3.52
N GLU A 136 -7.74 -16.30 3.69
CA GLU A 136 -7.24 -15.37 4.70
C GLU A 136 -5.94 -14.72 4.23
N SER A 137 -5.72 -13.48 4.69
CA SER A 137 -4.45 -12.77 4.56
C SER A 137 -4.12 -12.00 5.84
N LEU A 138 -2.83 -11.85 6.13
CA LEU A 138 -2.35 -10.98 7.20
C LEU A 138 -1.93 -9.62 6.64
N LEU A 139 -2.39 -8.54 7.26
CA LEU A 139 -1.87 -7.19 7.06
C LEU A 139 -0.92 -6.85 8.19
N CYS A 140 0.37 -6.73 7.90
CA CYS A 140 1.40 -6.52 8.90
C CYS A 140 1.95 -5.09 8.80
N TYR A 141 1.47 -4.18 9.64
CA TYR A 141 2.12 -2.88 9.79
C TYR A 141 3.41 -3.03 10.57
N CYS A 142 4.50 -2.50 10.02
CA CYS A 142 5.84 -2.58 10.59
C CYS A 142 6.41 -1.17 10.85
N LEU A 143 7.00 -0.97 12.02
CA LEU A 143 7.75 0.24 12.36
C LEU A 143 9.24 -0.01 12.20
N MET A 144 9.68 -0.05 10.93
CA MET A 144 11.08 -0.23 10.53
C MET A 144 11.84 1.10 10.62
N ASN A 145 13.11 1.04 10.99
CA ASN A 145 13.99 2.20 10.91
C ASN A 145 14.03 2.74 9.48
N THR A 146 14.05 4.06 9.35
CA THR A 146 14.13 4.65 8.02
C THR A 146 15.56 4.53 7.48
N PRO A 147 15.76 4.14 6.21
CA PRO A 147 17.08 4.08 5.58
C PRO A 147 17.87 5.38 5.72
N PHE A 148 19.18 5.27 5.92
CA PHE A 148 20.07 6.39 6.18
C PHE A 148 19.94 7.53 5.16
N GLU A 149 19.88 7.20 3.86
CA GLU A 149 19.77 8.20 2.79
C GLU A 149 18.47 9.02 2.88
N ILE A 150 17.35 8.37 3.22
CA ILE A 150 16.07 9.04 3.42
C ILE A 150 16.14 9.94 4.67
N VAL A 151 16.81 9.50 5.74
CA VAL A 151 17.01 10.30 6.95
C VAL A 151 17.82 11.56 6.64
N GLU A 152 18.93 11.45 5.90
CA GLU A 152 19.72 12.62 5.49
C GLU A 152 18.90 13.62 4.66
N ASP A 153 18.04 13.14 3.76
CA ASP A 153 17.15 13.99 3.00
C ASP A 153 16.11 14.69 3.89
N GLU A 154 15.56 14.01 4.90
CA GLU A 154 14.66 14.65 5.86
C GLU A 154 15.39 15.67 6.75
N VAL A 155 16.65 15.42 7.12
CA VAL A 155 17.49 16.39 7.83
C VAL A 155 17.64 17.66 6.98
N ARG A 156 18.01 17.53 5.71
CA ARG A 156 18.12 18.69 4.79
C ARG A 156 16.79 19.43 4.63
N ARG A 157 15.68 18.71 4.46
CA ARG A 157 14.34 19.31 4.37
C ARG A 157 13.98 20.09 5.63
N GLU A 158 14.35 19.59 6.80
CA GLU A 158 14.04 20.25 8.07
C GLU A 158 14.88 21.51 8.29
N HIS A 159 16.17 21.48 7.93
CA HIS A 159 17.01 22.70 7.89
C HIS A 159 16.40 23.78 7.00
N TRP A 160 15.97 23.39 5.78
CA TRP A 160 15.32 24.31 4.84
C TRP A 160 14.03 24.91 5.41
N LYS A 161 13.16 24.11 6.02
CA LYS A 161 11.93 24.61 6.66
C LYS A 161 12.21 25.63 7.77
N GLN A 162 13.31 25.45 8.49
CA GLN A 162 13.71 26.35 9.57
C GLN A 162 14.60 27.50 9.10
N HIS A 163 14.80 27.67 7.78
CA HIS A 163 15.65 28.71 7.18
C HIS A 163 17.09 28.69 7.70
N LYS A 164 17.60 27.51 8.09
CA LYS A 164 18.98 27.32 8.51
C LYS A 164 19.82 26.86 7.33
N ILE A 165 20.95 27.52 7.12
CA ILE A 165 21.89 27.25 6.01
C ILE A 165 22.98 26.28 6.48
N ASP A 166 23.49 26.50 7.69
CA ASP A 166 24.51 25.65 8.30
C ASP A 166 23.89 24.44 9.00
N GLU A 167 24.70 23.41 9.19
CA GLU A 167 24.29 22.21 9.93
C GLU A 167 23.99 22.55 11.39
N ASP A 168 22.81 22.12 11.83
CA ASP A 168 22.28 22.27 13.17
C ASP A 168 22.08 20.88 13.78
N LEU A 169 22.84 20.61 14.84
CA LEU A 169 22.85 19.30 15.50
C LEU A 169 21.52 18.98 16.18
N ASP A 170 20.77 19.98 16.65
CA ASP A 170 19.47 19.77 17.29
C ASP A 170 18.42 19.37 16.24
N ILE A 171 18.47 19.98 15.04
CA ILE A 171 17.60 19.56 13.92
C ILE A 171 17.92 18.12 13.51
N ARG A 172 19.21 17.79 13.38
CA ARG A 172 19.64 16.43 13.02
C ARG A 172 19.16 15.40 14.05
N ASP A 173 19.39 15.65 15.33
CA ASP A 173 18.97 14.78 16.43
C ASP A 173 17.44 14.61 16.45
N PHE A 174 16.68 15.69 16.24
CA PHE A 174 15.22 15.64 16.14
C PHE A 174 14.73 14.71 15.02
N VAL A 175 15.30 14.84 13.81
CA VAL A 175 14.91 14.00 12.67
C VAL A 175 15.35 12.54 12.87
N GLN A 176 16.56 12.31 13.40
CA GLN A 176 17.05 10.96 13.67
C GLN A 176 16.19 10.24 14.71
N LYS A 177 15.81 10.90 15.81
CA LYS A 177 14.90 10.34 16.82
C LYS A 177 13.52 10.02 16.27
N LYS A 178 13.05 10.76 15.28
CA LYS A 178 11.77 10.51 14.61
C LYS A 178 11.79 9.26 13.71
N HIS A 179 12.98 8.84 13.27
CA HIS A 179 13.17 7.79 12.28
C HIS A 179 13.94 6.55 12.77
N ASN A 180 14.44 6.59 14.01
CA ASN A 180 14.98 5.45 14.74
C ASN A 180 13.96 4.97 15.79
N PHE A 181 13.66 3.67 15.75
CA PHE A 181 12.65 3.03 16.59
C PHE A 181 13.24 1.94 17.49
N ASP A 182 14.57 1.82 17.59
CA ASP A 182 15.24 0.74 18.34
C ASP A 182 14.96 0.78 19.84
N HIS A 183 14.53 1.94 20.34
CA HIS A 183 14.09 2.13 21.73
C HIS A 183 12.71 1.49 22.02
N ILE A 184 11.98 1.04 21.00
CA ILE A 184 10.66 0.40 21.13
C ILE A 184 10.84 -1.13 20.97
N PRO A 185 10.36 -1.95 21.93
CA PRO A 185 10.40 -3.40 21.83
C PRO A 185 9.82 -3.93 20.52
N ASN A 186 10.42 -4.99 19.95
CA ASN A 186 10.06 -5.52 18.63
C ASN A 186 8.57 -5.88 18.53
N GLU A 187 8.01 -6.47 19.59
CA GLU A 187 6.60 -6.89 19.66
C GLU A 187 5.63 -5.70 19.63
N ARG A 188 6.12 -4.48 19.90
CA ARG A 188 5.36 -3.23 19.83
C ARG A 188 5.59 -2.46 18.53
N ARG A 189 6.50 -2.93 17.67
CA ARG A 189 6.79 -2.37 16.34
C ARG A 189 6.08 -3.14 15.22
N ILE A 190 5.22 -4.11 15.57
CA ILE A 190 4.36 -4.83 14.62
C ILE A 190 2.91 -4.74 15.07
N LYS A 191 2.03 -4.45 14.10
CA LYS A 191 0.59 -4.52 14.28
C LYS A 191 0.00 -5.37 13.17
N VAL A 192 -0.63 -6.48 13.55
CA VAL A 192 -1.21 -7.44 12.62
C VAL A 192 -2.73 -7.29 12.59
N PHE A 193 -3.30 -7.25 11.41
CA PHE A 193 -4.72 -7.42 11.18
C PHE A 193 -4.95 -8.66 10.32
N LYS A 194 -5.76 -9.59 10.81
CA LYS A 194 -6.18 -10.77 10.07
C LYS A 194 -7.40 -10.41 9.23
N VAL A 195 -7.34 -10.67 7.93
CA VAL A 195 -8.40 -10.36 6.97
C VAL A 195 -8.91 -11.66 6.37
N GLU A 196 -10.19 -11.94 6.61
CA GLU A 196 -10.87 -13.08 5.99
C GLU A 196 -11.37 -12.69 4.60
N ARG A 197 -11.38 -13.67 3.71
CA ARG A 197 -11.94 -13.54 2.37
C ARG A 197 -13.43 -13.24 2.45
N ASP A 198 -13.84 -12.20 1.75
CA ASP A 198 -15.25 -11.80 1.65
C ASP A 198 -15.70 -11.84 0.18
N GLU A 199 -16.46 -12.87 -0.16
CA GLU A 199 -17.00 -13.07 -1.52
C GLU A 199 -17.97 -11.95 -1.93
N THR A 200 -18.66 -11.33 -0.97
CA THR A 200 -19.54 -10.20 -1.25
C THR A 200 -18.72 -9.00 -1.70
N VAL A 201 -17.60 -8.73 -1.03
CA VAL A 201 -16.70 -7.64 -1.41
C VAL A 201 -16.02 -7.94 -2.75
N ILE A 202 -15.59 -9.19 -2.99
CA ILE A 202 -15.00 -9.59 -4.27
C ILE A 202 -16.00 -9.40 -5.42
N TRP A 203 -17.28 -9.77 -5.21
CA TRP A 203 -18.33 -9.52 -6.20
C TRP A 203 -18.55 -8.02 -6.45
N GLN A 204 -18.56 -7.19 -5.40
CA GLN A 204 -18.66 -5.73 -5.57
C GLN A 204 -17.46 -5.14 -6.33
N ILE A 205 -16.25 -5.68 -6.12
CA ILE A 205 -15.06 -5.31 -6.88
C ILE A 205 -15.26 -5.64 -8.36
N GLN A 206 -15.79 -6.83 -8.69
CA GLN A 206 -16.10 -7.22 -10.07
C GLN A 206 -17.08 -6.25 -10.73
N GLU A 207 -18.22 -5.97 -10.07
CA GLU A 207 -19.23 -5.04 -10.59
C GLU A 207 -18.65 -3.65 -10.83
N LYS A 208 -17.83 -3.15 -9.90
CA LYS A 208 -17.17 -1.85 -10.08
C LYS A 208 -16.18 -1.84 -11.24
N ILE A 209 -15.48 -2.95 -11.49
CA ILE A 209 -14.56 -3.06 -12.63
C ILE A 209 -15.33 -3.07 -13.95
N GLU A 210 -16.51 -3.67 -14.02
CA GLU A 210 -17.35 -3.62 -15.23
C GLU A 210 -17.82 -2.19 -15.53
N LEU A 211 -18.34 -1.48 -14.53
CA LEU A 211 -18.66 -0.06 -14.67
C LEU A 211 -17.45 0.78 -15.11
N ALA A 212 -16.27 0.44 -14.58
CA ALA A 212 -15.02 1.10 -14.98
C ALA A 212 -14.63 0.78 -16.43
N ARG A 213 -14.91 -0.43 -16.94
CA ARG A 213 -14.67 -0.81 -18.34
C ARG A 213 -15.59 -0.08 -19.29
N GLU A 214 -16.86 0.07 -18.94
CA GLU A 214 -17.80 0.89 -19.72
C GLU A 214 -17.28 2.32 -19.85
N TYR A 215 -16.89 2.94 -18.73
CA TYR A 215 -16.34 4.29 -18.74
C TYR A 215 -15.00 4.38 -19.51
N TYR A 216 -14.13 3.39 -19.34
CA TYR A 216 -12.87 3.28 -20.09
C TYR A 216 -13.11 3.25 -21.60
N ASN A 217 -14.06 2.44 -22.08
CA ASN A 217 -14.36 2.33 -23.50
C ASN A 217 -14.93 3.63 -24.07
N GLN A 218 -15.82 4.31 -23.34
CA GLN A 218 -16.34 5.64 -23.73
C GLN A 218 -15.21 6.66 -23.90
N LEU A 219 -14.24 6.66 -22.98
CA LEU A 219 -13.08 7.55 -23.09
C LEU A 219 -12.21 7.20 -24.29
N ILE A 220 -11.94 5.92 -24.53
CA ILE A 220 -11.13 5.46 -25.67
C ILE A 220 -11.73 5.89 -27.02
N GLU A 221 -13.05 5.86 -27.16
CA GLU A 221 -13.76 6.32 -28.37
C GLU A 221 -13.71 7.85 -28.55
N THR A 222 -13.55 8.59 -27.46
CA THR A 222 -13.56 10.06 -27.47
C THR A 222 -12.20 10.65 -27.90
N ILE A 223 -11.10 10.01 -27.52
CA ILE A 223 -9.73 10.50 -27.75
C ILE A 223 -9.04 9.77 -28.91
#